data_AF-A0A443S352-F1
#
_entry.id   AF-A0A443S352-F1
#
_cell.length_a   1.000
_cell.length_b   1.000
_cell.length_c   1.000
_cell.angle_alpha   90.00
_cell.angle_beta   90.00
_cell.angle_gamma   90.00
#
_symmetry.space_group_name_H-M   'P 1'
#
loop_
_entity.id
_entity.type
_entity.pdbx_description
1 polymer ?
#
loop_
_entity_poly.entity_id
_entity_poly.type
_entity_poly.pdbx_seq_one_letter_code
_entity_poly.pdbx_strand_id
1 'polypeptide(L)'
;MNTPFSFKTQYLSEIECDYNGEYTNADQVLKQLDIEEYSREDCDKLKYICTLVSTRAAHLASAAVATILNRIKRFNTTIAVDGSVYRKHPRFRQIMEETIPKLINPRYKFKLVLSEDGSGKGAALTAAVAVKTRKISREMQANVVIENGLIKA
;
A
#
# COMPACT_ATOMS: atom_id res chain seq x y z
N MET A 1 0.07 -21.65 21.62
CA MET A 1 0.28 -21.57 20.15
C MET A 1 1.75 -21.76 19.82
N ASN A 2 2.15 -22.83 19.10
CA ASN A 2 3.54 -23.06 18.68
C ASN A 2 3.73 -23.12 17.15
N THR A 3 2.68 -22.82 16.39
CA THR A 3 2.72 -22.87 14.92
C THR A 3 3.03 -21.48 14.36
N PRO A 4 4.13 -21.30 13.61
CA PRO A 4 4.45 -20.04 12.94
C PRO A 4 3.30 -19.56 12.03
N PHE A 5 3.13 -18.24 11.89
CA PHE A 5 2.13 -17.60 11.01
C PHE A 5 0.66 -17.92 11.31
N SER A 6 0.37 -18.56 12.45
CA SER A 6 -1.00 -18.83 12.91
C SER A 6 -1.78 -17.55 13.21
N PHE A 7 -1.10 -16.50 13.68
CA PHE A 7 -1.70 -15.19 13.91
C PHE A 7 -1.72 -14.35 12.62
N LYS A 8 -2.91 -14.18 12.03
CA LYS A 8 -3.10 -13.48 10.76
C LYS A 8 -3.18 -11.97 10.95
N THR A 9 -2.81 -11.20 9.91
CA THR A 9 -2.95 -9.73 9.89
C THR A 9 -4.40 -9.26 10.04
N GLN A 10 -5.37 -10.10 9.64
CA GLN A 10 -6.79 -9.81 9.82
C GLN A 10 -7.15 -9.68 11.30
N TYR A 11 -6.67 -10.61 12.15
CA TYR A 11 -6.92 -10.60 13.59
C TYR A 11 -6.43 -9.32 14.25
N LEU A 12 -5.25 -8.85 13.84
CA LEU A 12 -4.71 -7.58 14.30
C LEU A 12 -5.66 -6.42 13.98
N SER A 13 -6.21 -6.39 12.76
CA SER A 13 -7.10 -5.32 12.32
C SER A 13 -8.44 -5.36 13.07
N GLU A 14 -8.94 -6.56 13.35
CA GLU A 14 -10.19 -6.79 14.10
C GLU A 14 -10.05 -6.38 15.57
N ILE A 15 -8.97 -6.79 16.24
CA ILE A 15 -8.70 -6.41 17.64
C ILE A 15 -8.59 -4.90 17.81
N GLU A 16 -7.98 -4.21 16.84
CA GLU A 16 -7.87 -2.74 16.91
C GLU A 16 -9.18 -2.00 16.64
N CYS A 17 -10.20 -2.67 16.09
CA CYS A 17 -11.52 -2.07 15.92
C CYS A 17 -12.33 -2.02 17.21
N ASP A 18 -11.95 -2.78 18.25
CA ASP A 18 -12.64 -2.76 19.54
C ASP A 18 -12.52 -1.37 20.22
N TYR A 19 -13.59 -0.92 20.88
CA TYR A 19 -13.55 0.29 21.72
C TYR A 19 -12.80 0.03 23.04
N ASN A 20 -12.50 1.08 23.80
CA ASN A 20 -11.80 0.92 25.08
C ASN A 20 -12.71 0.26 26.11
N GLY A 21 -12.25 -0.84 26.71
CA GLY A 21 -13.04 -1.64 27.65
C GLY A 21 -14.00 -2.65 27.01
N GLU A 22 -14.08 -2.69 25.67
CA GLU A 22 -14.77 -3.72 24.91
C GLU A 22 -13.74 -4.64 24.25
N TYR A 23 -14.02 -5.94 24.21
CA TYR A 23 -13.10 -6.95 23.66
C TYR A 23 -13.82 -7.96 22.76
N THR A 24 -14.93 -7.54 22.13
CA THR A 24 -15.78 -8.44 21.35
C THR A 24 -15.03 -9.08 20.19
N ASN A 25 -14.24 -8.30 19.44
CA ASN A 25 -13.45 -8.83 18.34
C ASN A 25 -12.25 -9.63 18.87
N ALA A 26 -11.60 -9.14 19.94
CA ALA A 26 -10.52 -9.87 20.59
C ALA A 26 -10.96 -11.26 21.10
N ASP A 27 -12.13 -11.37 21.72
CA ASP A 27 -12.72 -12.63 22.17
C ASP A 27 -12.99 -13.59 21.00
N GLN A 28 -13.51 -13.07 19.89
CA GLN A 28 -13.73 -13.87 18.68
C GLN A 28 -12.43 -14.39 18.09
N VAL A 29 -11.41 -13.55 18.02
CA VAL A 29 -10.07 -13.93 17.57
C VAL A 29 -9.47 -14.99 18.49
N LEU A 30 -9.50 -14.79 19.81
CA LEU A 30 -8.93 -15.72 20.78
C LEU A 30 -9.61 -17.09 20.71
N LYS A 31 -10.93 -17.14 20.53
CA LYS A 31 -11.68 -18.37 20.26
C LYS A 31 -11.28 -19.05 18.96
N GLN A 32 -11.04 -18.29 17.88
CA GLN A 32 -10.54 -18.85 16.62
C GLN A 32 -9.10 -19.39 16.72
N LEU A 33 -8.38 -19.01 17.76
CA LEU A 33 -7.04 -19.49 18.07
C LEU A 33 -7.03 -20.61 19.13
N ASP A 34 -8.21 -21.11 19.52
CA ASP A 34 -8.43 -22.11 20.57
C ASP A 34 -7.82 -21.69 21.93
N ILE A 35 -7.92 -20.40 22.26
CA ILE A 35 -7.49 -19.84 23.56
C ILE A 35 -8.73 -19.54 24.40
N GLU A 36 -8.96 -20.35 25.42
CA GLU A 36 -10.17 -20.28 26.26
C GLU A 36 -9.92 -19.60 27.62
N GLU A 37 -8.68 -19.61 28.11
CA GLU A 37 -8.30 -19.01 29.40
C GLU A 37 -7.51 -17.72 29.19
N TYR A 38 -8.14 -16.57 29.45
CA TYR A 38 -7.50 -15.26 29.41
C TYR A 38 -8.23 -14.27 30.33
N SER A 39 -7.49 -13.29 30.85
CA SER A 39 -8.05 -12.21 31.66
C SER A 39 -8.37 -10.99 30.79
N ARG A 40 -9.18 -10.05 31.31
CA ARG A 40 -9.38 -8.74 30.64
C ARG A 40 -8.08 -7.97 30.47
N GLU A 41 -7.16 -8.11 31.42
CA GLU A 41 -5.84 -7.50 31.35
C GLU A 41 -5.02 -8.05 30.18
N ASP A 42 -5.19 -9.33 29.84
CA ASP A 42 -4.54 -9.92 28.67
C ASP A 42 -5.12 -9.39 27.36
N CYS A 43 -6.43 -9.13 27.30
CA CYS A 43 -7.05 -8.47 26.16
C CYS A 43 -6.54 -7.03 25.98
N ASP A 44 -6.34 -6.28 27.07
CA ASP A 44 -5.72 -4.95 27.03
C ASP A 44 -4.29 -5.00 26.47
N LYS A 45 -3.48 -5.94 26.97
CA LYS A 45 -2.11 -6.15 26.48
C LYS A 45 -2.10 -6.56 25.01
N LEU A 46 -3.00 -7.46 24.60
CA LEU A 46 -3.13 -7.91 23.23
C LEU A 46 -3.46 -6.75 22.28
N LYS A 47 -4.45 -5.92 22.66
CA LYS A 47 -4.84 -4.73 21.89
C LYS A 47 -3.71 -3.71 21.80
N TYR A 48 -3.00 -3.51 22.91
CA TYR A 48 -1.84 -2.62 22.97
C TYR A 48 -0.71 -3.10 22.04
N ILE A 49 -0.38 -4.38 22.05
CA ILE A 49 0.63 -4.97 21.17
C ILE A 49 0.21 -4.82 19.70
N CYS A 50 -1.04 -5.13 19.36
CA CYS A 50 -1.57 -4.96 18.00
C CYS A 50 -1.38 -3.51 17.52
N THR A 51 -1.81 -2.56 18.36
CA THR A 51 -1.64 -1.12 18.14
C THR A 51 -0.19 -0.72 17.89
N LEU A 52 0.76 -1.22 18.68
CA LEU A 52 2.18 -0.91 18.50
C LEU A 52 2.70 -1.44 17.17
N VAL A 53 2.32 -2.67 16.81
CA VAL A 53 2.78 -3.33 15.58
C VAL A 53 2.26 -2.60 14.34
N SER A 54 0.96 -2.28 14.29
CA SER A 54 0.38 -1.55 13.15
C SER A 54 0.91 -0.13 13.04
N THR A 55 1.04 0.59 14.16
CA THR A 55 1.56 1.95 14.20
C THR A 55 2.99 2.00 13.69
N ARG A 56 3.84 1.07 14.14
CA ARG A 56 5.21 0.94 13.62
C ARG A 56 5.23 0.67 12.12
N ALA A 57 4.39 -0.25 11.65
CA ALA A 57 4.30 -0.56 10.22
C ALA A 57 3.86 0.66 9.39
N ALA A 58 2.87 1.42 9.87
CA ALA A 58 2.39 2.64 9.21
C ALA A 58 3.46 3.74 9.17
N HIS A 59 4.22 3.94 10.25
CA HIS A 59 5.34 4.89 10.28
C HIS A 59 6.45 4.51 9.29
N LEU A 60 6.82 3.24 9.21
CA LEU A 60 7.84 2.77 8.26
C LEU A 60 7.37 2.95 6.80
N ALA A 61 6.13 2.60 6.49
CA ALA A 61 5.55 2.84 5.17
C ALA A 61 5.52 4.35 4.83
N SER A 62 5.15 5.19 5.80
CA SER A 62 5.14 6.65 5.67
C SER A 62 6.52 7.21 5.39
N ALA A 63 7.54 6.73 6.08
CA ALA A 63 8.93 7.14 5.88
C ALA A 63 9.39 6.80 4.45
N ALA A 64 9.10 5.59 3.96
CA ALA A 64 9.44 5.19 2.60
C ALA A 64 8.78 6.10 1.55
N VAL A 65 7.49 6.40 1.72
CA VAL A 65 6.75 7.32 0.83
C VAL A 65 7.34 8.73 0.89
N ALA A 66 7.62 9.24 2.09
CA ALA A 66 8.21 10.57 2.30
C ALA A 66 9.59 10.69 1.63
N THR A 67 10.43 9.66 1.71
CA THR A 67 11.72 9.60 1.01
C THR A 67 11.54 9.77 -0.50
N ILE A 68 10.58 9.08 -1.10
CA ILE A 68 10.30 9.19 -2.54
C ILE A 68 9.80 10.59 -2.88
N LEU A 69 8.85 11.15 -2.11
CA LEU A 69 8.34 12.50 -2.33
C LEU A 69 9.45 13.56 -2.31
N ASN A 70 10.34 13.49 -1.32
CA ASN A 70 11.49 14.38 -1.21
C ASN A 70 12.49 14.21 -2.36
N ARG A 71 12.62 12.98 -2.89
CA ARG A 71 13.51 12.68 -4.01
C ARG A 71 12.97 13.21 -5.34
N ILE A 72 11.68 13.07 -5.61
CA ILE A 72 11.08 13.47 -6.89
C ILE A 72 10.85 14.98 -7.01
N LYS A 73 10.81 15.70 -5.88
CA LYS A 73 10.73 17.18 -5.80
C LYS A 73 9.56 17.79 -6.58
N ARG A 74 8.40 17.11 -6.60
CA ARG A 74 7.18 17.58 -7.26
C ARG A 74 6.28 18.33 -6.27
N PHE A 75 5.76 19.48 -6.65
CA PHE A 75 4.87 20.29 -5.80
C PHE A 75 3.57 19.59 -5.42
N ASN A 76 2.97 18.83 -6.34
CA ASN A 76 1.72 18.09 -6.10
C ASN A 76 1.88 16.66 -6.59
N THR A 77 1.64 15.68 -5.71
CA THR A 77 1.76 14.25 -6.04
C THR A 77 0.53 13.47 -5.58
N THR A 78 -0.10 12.72 -6.49
CA THR A 78 -1.11 11.72 -6.10
C THR A 78 -0.40 10.39 -5.93
N ILE A 79 -0.58 9.75 -4.78
CA ILE A 79 -0.02 8.45 -4.48
C ILE A 79 -1.17 7.45 -4.51
N ALA A 80 -1.14 6.55 -5.49
CA ALA A 80 -2.04 5.42 -5.53
C ALA A 80 -1.57 4.38 -4.49
N VAL A 81 -2.49 3.97 -3.61
CA VAL A 81 -2.24 2.97 -2.58
C VAL A 81 -3.23 1.82 -2.76
N ASP A 82 -2.71 0.61 -2.71
CA ASP A 82 -3.50 -0.63 -2.75
C ASP A 82 -2.99 -1.57 -1.64
N GLY A 83 -3.84 -2.48 -1.19
CA GLY A 83 -3.54 -3.45 -0.14
C GLY A 83 -4.59 -3.49 0.97
N SER A 84 -4.83 -4.69 1.49
CA SER A 84 -5.83 -4.94 2.53
C SER A 84 -5.57 -4.15 3.82
N VAL A 85 -4.30 -4.00 4.22
CA VAL A 85 -3.95 -3.24 5.43
C VAL A 85 -4.36 -1.78 5.30
N TYR A 86 -3.98 -1.11 4.21
CA TYR A 86 -4.34 0.29 4.01
C TYR A 86 -5.87 0.49 3.87
N ARG A 87 -6.57 -0.48 3.25
CA ARG A 87 -8.03 -0.41 3.02
C ARG A 87 -8.87 -0.76 4.24
N LYS A 88 -8.48 -1.78 5.02
CA LYS A 88 -9.33 -2.40 6.04
C LYS A 88 -8.89 -2.09 7.47
N HIS A 89 -7.64 -1.70 7.69
CA HIS A 89 -7.16 -1.42 9.04
C HIS A 89 -7.71 -0.07 9.53
N PRO A 90 -8.27 0.03 10.75
CA PRO A 90 -9.02 1.20 11.20
C PRO A 90 -8.20 2.49 11.21
N ARG A 91 -6.89 2.40 11.52
CA ARG A 91 -6.03 3.58 11.73
C ARG A 91 -4.88 3.75 10.76
N PHE A 92 -4.63 2.77 9.88
CA PHE A 92 -3.37 2.74 9.12
C PHE A 92 -3.26 3.92 8.15
N ARG A 93 -4.36 4.20 7.44
CA ARG A 93 -4.46 5.37 6.55
C ARG A 93 -4.24 6.69 7.29
N GLN A 94 -4.93 6.88 8.42
CA GLN A 94 -4.83 8.10 9.21
C GLN A 94 -3.39 8.34 9.69
N ILE A 95 -2.75 7.31 10.25
CA ILE A 95 -1.36 7.42 10.72
C ILE A 95 -0.43 7.82 9.56
N MET A 96 -0.65 7.28 8.36
CA MET A 96 0.13 7.69 7.18
C MET A 96 -0.10 9.15 6.79
N GLU A 97 -1.37 9.58 6.73
CA GLU A 97 -1.74 10.96 6.39
C GLU A 97 -1.20 11.98 7.40
N GLU A 98 -1.05 11.59 8.67
CA GLU A 98 -0.44 12.42 9.73
C GLU A 98 1.10 12.38 9.75
N THR A 99 1.70 11.24 9.38
CA THR A 99 3.15 11.03 9.50
C THR A 99 3.92 11.57 8.31
N ILE A 100 3.44 11.35 7.08
CA ILE A 100 4.14 11.80 5.87
C ILE A 100 4.41 13.32 5.88
N PRO A 101 3.46 14.22 6.23
CA PRO A 101 3.71 15.66 6.26
C PRO A 101 4.84 16.07 7.21
N LYS A 102 5.09 15.30 8.27
CA LYS A 102 6.16 15.56 9.25
C LYS A 102 7.55 15.22 8.69
N LEU A 103 7.63 14.44 7.61
CA LEU A 103 8.87 13.91 7.04
C LEU A 103 9.23 14.51 5.67
N ILE A 104 8.35 15.30 5.06
CA ILE A 104 8.57 15.91 3.74
C ILE A 104 8.84 17.41 3.81
N ASN A 105 9.44 17.97 2.76
CA ASN A 105 9.52 19.42 2.63
C ASN A 105 8.10 20.02 2.60
N PRO A 106 7.78 21.05 3.41
CA PRO A 106 6.43 21.64 3.49
C PRO A 106 5.86 22.17 2.16
N ARG A 107 6.74 22.43 1.17
CA ARG A 107 6.37 22.86 -0.19
C ARG A 107 5.76 21.73 -1.02
N TYR A 108 6.00 20.47 -0.68
CA TYR A 108 5.43 19.32 -1.38
C TYR A 108 4.07 18.98 -0.78
N LYS A 109 3.06 18.92 -1.63
CA LYS A 109 1.70 18.47 -1.31
C LYS A 109 1.47 17.10 -1.90
N PHE A 110 0.72 16.28 -1.18
CA PHE A 110 0.36 14.94 -1.64
C PHE A 110 -1.08 14.60 -1.28
N LYS A 111 -1.63 13.59 -1.96
CA LYS A 111 -2.85 12.91 -1.55
C LYS A 111 -2.68 11.40 -1.73
N LEU A 112 -3.16 10.64 -0.77
CA LEU A 112 -3.26 9.18 -0.89
C LEU A 112 -4.63 8.83 -1.50
N VAL A 113 -4.64 7.94 -2.47
CA VAL A 113 -5.87 7.53 -3.17
C VAL A 113 -5.88 6.00 -3.26
N LEU A 114 -7.00 5.39 -2.87
CA LEU A 114 -7.21 3.95 -3.04
C LEU A 114 -7.26 3.59 -4.53
N SER A 115 -6.47 2.60 -4.93
CA SER A 115 -6.50 2.04 -6.28
C SER A 115 -7.23 0.70 -6.26
N GLU A 116 -8.34 0.60 -6.98
CA GLU A 116 -9.19 -0.62 -6.98
C GLU A 116 -8.64 -1.78 -7.85
N ASP A 117 -7.90 -1.46 -8.91
CA ASP A 117 -7.32 -2.45 -9.83
C ASP A 117 -6.04 -1.89 -10.47
N GLY A 118 -4.99 -1.77 -9.66
CA GLY A 118 -3.71 -1.25 -10.13
C GLY A 118 -2.99 -2.21 -11.08
N SER A 119 -3.08 -3.51 -10.82
CA SER A 119 -2.38 -4.54 -11.58
C SER A 119 -2.99 -4.77 -12.96
N GLY A 120 -4.31 -4.90 -13.06
CA GLY A 120 -5.01 -5.10 -14.33
C GLY A 120 -4.87 -3.89 -15.26
N LYS A 121 -5.21 -2.70 -14.77
CA LYS A 121 -5.12 -1.45 -15.55
C LYS A 121 -3.67 -1.12 -15.92
N GLY A 122 -2.73 -1.33 -15.01
CA GLY A 122 -1.30 -1.11 -15.27
C GLY A 122 -0.73 -2.05 -16.34
N ALA A 123 -1.09 -3.34 -16.28
CA ALA A 123 -0.66 -4.32 -17.28
C ALA A 123 -1.24 -4.00 -18.66
N ALA A 124 -2.53 -3.67 -18.75
CA ALA A 124 -3.17 -3.30 -20.01
C ALA A 124 -2.55 -2.05 -20.63
N LEU A 125 -2.31 -1.00 -19.84
CA LEU A 125 -1.66 0.23 -20.31
C LEU A 125 -0.24 -0.06 -20.81
N THR A 126 0.53 -0.84 -20.07
CA THR A 126 1.91 -1.20 -20.45
C THR A 126 1.92 -2.00 -21.76
N ALA A 127 1.00 -2.95 -21.92
CA ALA A 127 0.86 -3.71 -23.17
C ALA A 127 0.48 -2.79 -24.35
N ALA A 128 -0.47 -1.87 -24.16
CA ALA A 128 -0.87 -0.91 -25.19
C ALA A 128 0.31 0.00 -25.62
N VAL A 129 1.10 0.50 -24.66
CA VAL A 129 2.31 1.28 -24.94
C VAL A 129 3.34 0.45 -25.71
N ALA A 130 3.60 -0.79 -25.29
CA ALA A 130 4.55 -1.67 -25.99
C ALA A 130 4.13 -1.97 -27.43
N VAL A 131 2.85 -2.23 -27.68
CA VAL A 131 2.31 -2.44 -29.03
C VAL A 131 2.44 -1.18 -29.88
N LYS A 132 2.10 -0.01 -29.32
CA LYS A 132 2.22 1.28 -30.02
C LYS A 132 3.67 1.59 -30.39
N THR A 133 4.61 1.43 -29.45
CA THR A 133 6.04 1.66 -29.69
C THR A 133 6.57 0.73 -30.77
N ARG A 134 6.22 -0.57 -30.76
CA ARG A 134 6.61 -1.51 -31.83
C ARG A 134 6.09 -1.11 -33.21
N LYS A 135 4.85 -0.62 -33.31
CA LYS A 135 4.30 -0.12 -34.57
C LYS A 135 5.09 1.07 -35.10
N ILE A 136 5.32 2.08 -34.25
CA ILE A 136 6.10 3.27 -34.60
C ILE A 136 7.51 2.88 -35.07
N SER A 137 8.20 1.99 -34.35
CA SER A 137 9.53 1.53 -34.75
C SER A 137 9.55 0.83 -36.11
N ARG A 138 8.52 0.04 -36.43
CA ARG A 138 8.40 -0.62 -37.75
C ARG A 138 8.13 0.37 -38.88
N GLU A 139 7.25 1.34 -38.65
CA GLU A 139 6.93 2.39 -39.64
C GLU A 139 8.15 3.27 -39.92
N MET A 140 8.92 3.65 -38.88
CA MET A 140 10.17 4.38 -39.05
C MET A 140 11.21 3.57 -39.85
N GLN A 141 11.34 2.26 -39.59
CA GLN A 141 12.25 1.40 -40.36
C GLN A 141 11.81 1.28 -41.82
N ALA A 142 10.51 1.14 -42.09
CA ALA A 142 9.99 1.09 -43.46
C ALA A 142 10.27 2.40 -44.23
N ASN A 143 10.06 3.56 -43.60
CA ASN A 143 10.32 4.85 -44.23
C ASN A 143 11.81 5.08 -44.53
N VAL A 144 12.71 4.67 -43.62
CA VAL A 144 14.17 4.73 -43.86
C VAL A 144 14.59 3.81 -45.01
N VAL A 145 13.97 2.64 -45.15
CA VAL A 145 14.25 1.73 -46.28
C VAL A 145 13.76 2.34 -47.60
N ILE A 146 12.60 3.01 -47.60
CA ILE A 146 12.07 3.68 -48.80
C ILE A 146 12.97 4.86 -49.21
N GLU A 147 13.37 5.73 -48.27
CA GLU A 147 14.29 6.84 -48.56
C GLU A 147 15.65 6.35 -49.09
N ASN A 148 16.25 5.34 -48.47
CA ASN A 148 17.53 4.79 -48.92
C ASN A 148 17.42 4.00 -50.24
N GLY A 149 16.23 3.51 -50.59
CA GLY A 149 15.94 2.87 -51.87
C GLY A 149 15.74 3.87 -53.01
N LEU A 150 15.18 5.05 -52.74
CA LEU A 150 14.96 6.12 -53.72
C LEU A 150 16.25 6.85 -54.14
N ILE A 151 17.32 6.79 -53.34
CA ILE A 151 18.62 7.45 -53.65
C ILE A 151 19.52 6.58 -54.54
N LYS A 152 19.11 5.34 -54.90
CA LYS A 152 19.93 4.38 -55.67
C LYS A 152 19.52 4.17 -57.14
N ALA A 153 18.70 5.04 -57.73
CA ALA A 153 18.35 4.98 -59.16
C ALA A 153 19.14 6.00 -59.99
#